data_AF-A0A7K8JES7-F1
#
_entry.id   AF-A0A7K8JES7-F1
#
_cell.length_a   1.000
_cell.length_b   1.000
_cell.length_c   1.000
_cell.angle_alpha   90.00
_cell.angle_beta   90.00
_cell.angle_gamma   90.00
#
_symmetry.space_group_name_H-M   'P 1'
#
loop_
_entity.id
_entity.type
_entity.pdbx_description
1 polymer ?
#
loop_
_entity_poly.entity_id
_entity_poly.type
_entity_poly.pdbx_seq_one_letter_code
_entity_poly.pdbx_strand_id
1 'polypeptide(L)'
;GLRVLEALAASGLRSIRFAREVPGLGAIVASDCSPRAAALMARNVALNGVGDLVTPRLADARMLMYQSKAEREPFDVIDLDPYGSPAPFLDAAVQAVSEGGLLCVTCTDMAVMAGNSSETCYSKYGAVSLKGKFCHEMVSAGGSPCPGGGHEGVSHVPRVPRQALRIILHSLDLRANCYQRFVVPLLSVSADFYVRVFVRVFTGQAKVKASASKQALVFHCVGCGSHHLQRLGRATSHGSGYGPTPPEGFGGLLRPFGGPQDALWGRDPACSPCRFKYSTATGPPVGPTCEFCQQRHQVGGPVWAEPLHDPAFVEGVLAALERSPGRFSTEPRLRGMLSVIAEELSDVPLYYTLDGLSSTIHSNTPSLLQLRSALLHAGFRVSLSHACRNAVKTDAPPAALWDIMRCW
;
A
#
# COMPACT_ATOMS: atom_id res chain seq x y z
N GLY A 1 18.90 -12.36 -19.74
CA GLY A 1 17.70 -12.53 -18.91
C GLY A 1 17.69 -11.46 -17.82
N LEU A 2 16.61 -11.37 -17.04
CA LEU A 2 16.50 -10.38 -15.97
C LEU A 2 17.46 -10.67 -14.82
N ARG A 3 18.04 -9.61 -14.22
CA ARG A 3 18.90 -9.71 -13.04
C ARG A 3 18.12 -9.38 -11.77
N VAL A 4 18.07 -10.32 -10.84
CA VAL A 4 17.28 -10.22 -9.61
C VAL A 4 18.18 -10.13 -8.39
N LEU A 5 17.81 -9.30 -7.42
CA LEU A 5 18.41 -9.24 -6.09
C LEU A 5 17.38 -9.68 -5.04
N GLU A 6 17.69 -10.73 -4.29
CA GLU A 6 17.07 -10.99 -2.99
C GLU A 6 18.01 -10.44 -1.91
N ALA A 7 17.67 -9.27 -1.36
CA ALA A 7 18.60 -8.50 -0.54
C ALA A 7 18.79 -9.09 0.87
N LEU A 8 17.78 -9.78 1.41
CA LEU A 8 17.78 -10.40 2.74
C LEU A 8 17.34 -11.87 2.64
N ALA A 9 18.24 -12.72 2.17
CA ALA A 9 17.91 -14.04 1.67
C ALA A 9 17.76 -15.13 2.73
N ALA A 10 18.34 -14.96 3.93
CA ALA A 10 18.35 -15.96 4.99
C ALA A 10 18.79 -17.36 4.48
N SER A 11 17.85 -18.28 4.28
CA SER A 11 18.14 -19.63 3.76
C SER A 11 18.26 -19.71 2.23
N GLY A 12 17.98 -18.62 1.51
CA GLY A 12 17.94 -18.55 0.05
C GLY A 12 16.67 -19.12 -0.58
N LEU A 13 15.63 -19.41 0.22
CA LEU A 13 14.43 -20.09 -0.25
C LEU A 13 13.75 -19.36 -1.42
N ARG A 14 13.62 -18.03 -1.35
CA ARG A 14 12.94 -17.27 -2.39
C ARG A 14 13.77 -17.23 -3.68
N SER A 15 15.09 -17.02 -3.60
CA SER A 15 16.00 -17.10 -4.75
C SER A 15 15.97 -18.47 -5.43
N ILE A 16 15.94 -19.55 -4.64
CA ILE A 16 15.83 -20.92 -5.19
C ILE A 16 14.49 -21.10 -5.91
N ARG A 17 13.39 -20.59 -5.32
CA ARG A 17 12.07 -20.61 -5.99
C ARG A 17 12.05 -19.76 -7.25
N PHE A 18 12.65 -18.57 -7.23
CA PHE A 18 12.80 -17.75 -8.44
C PHE A 18 13.53 -18.52 -9.54
N ALA A 19 14.63 -19.19 -9.22
CA ALA A 19 15.38 -19.99 -10.19
C ALA A 19 14.57 -21.16 -10.77
N ARG A 20 13.72 -21.80 -9.96
CA ARG A 20 12.91 -22.96 -10.38
C ARG A 20 11.60 -22.59 -11.05
N GLU A 21 11.01 -21.47 -10.68
CA GLU A 21 9.62 -21.13 -11.00
C GLU A 21 9.50 -19.94 -11.95
N VAL A 22 10.51 -19.10 -12.11
CA VAL A 22 10.43 -17.90 -12.97
C VAL A 22 11.29 -18.09 -14.22
N PRO A 23 10.68 -18.28 -15.41
CA PRO A 23 11.44 -18.39 -16.65
C PRO A 23 12.03 -17.03 -17.07
N GLY A 24 13.13 -17.06 -17.84
CA GLY A 24 13.73 -15.86 -18.43
C GLY A 24 14.64 -15.03 -17.49
N LEU A 25 14.89 -15.52 -16.27
CA LEU A 25 15.90 -14.95 -15.39
C LEU A 25 17.30 -15.22 -15.94
N GLY A 26 18.18 -14.22 -15.85
CA GLY A 26 19.58 -14.31 -16.29
C GLY A 26 20.55 -14.53 -15.14
N ALA A 27 20.29 -13.92 -13.98
CA ALA A 27 21.07 -14.11 -12.77
C ALA A 27 20.26 -13.70 -11.54
N ILE A 28 20.48 -14.38 -10.42
CA ILE A 28 19.88 -14.06 -9.13
C ILE A 28 21.02 -13.89 -8.12
N VAL A 29 21.13 -12.71 -7.54
CA VAL A 29 22.04 -12.44 -6.41
C VAL A 29 21.24 -12.55 -5.13
N ALA A 30 21.66 -13.45 -4.25
CA ALA A 30 21.00 -13.68 -2.97
C ALA A 30 21.99 -13.31 -1.86
N SER A 31 21.65 -12.32 -1.04
CA SER A 31 22.57 -11.81 0.00
C SER A 31 22.03 -11.92 1.41
N ASP A 32 22.92 -12.18 2.36
CA ASP A 32 22.63 -12.05 3.79
C ASP A 32 23.87 -11.55 4.54
N CYS A 33 23.68 -10.77 5.61
CA CYS A 33 24.78 -10.25 6.41
C CYS A 33 25.32 -11.27 7.43
N SER A 34 24.56 -12.33 7.71
CA SER A 34 24.96 -13.39 8.64
C SER A 34 25.82 -14.44 7.91
N PRO A 35 27.05 -14.71 8.37
CA PRO A 35 27.89 -15.77 7.81
C PRO A 35 27.21 -17.15 7.86
N ARG A 36 26.42 -17.41 8.90
CA ARG A 36 25.67 -18.65 9.06
C ARG A 36 24.55 -18.78 8.02
N ALA A 37 23.83 -17.70 7.77
CA ALA A 37 22.78 -17.66 6.75
C ALA A 37 23.38 -17.84 5.34
N ALA A 38 24.47 -17.11 5.04
CA ALA A 38 25.18 -17.25 3.76
C ALA A 38 25.68 -18.68 3.50
N ALA A 39 26.24 -19.34 4.51
CA ALA A 39 26.67 -20.73 4.41
C ALA A 39 25.47 -21.69 4.20
N LEU A 40 24.37 -21.49 4.92
CA LEU A 40 23.14 -22.27 4.75
C LEU A 40 22.55 -22.09 3.35
N MET A 41 22.49 -20.85 2.87
CA MET A 41 22.03 -20.50 1.53
C MET A 41 22.88 -21.16 0.45
N ALA A 42 24.22 -21.11 0.56
CA ALA A 42 25.11 -21.78 -0.39
C ALA A 42 24.85 -23.30 -0.45
N ARG A 43 24.65 -23.95 0.70
CA ARG A 43 24.27 -25.37 0.76
C ARG A 43 22.92 -25.63 0.09
N ASN A 44 21.90 -24.80 0.36
CA ASN A 44 20.58 -24.96 -0.23
C ASN A 44 20.58 -24.76 -1.75
N VAL A 45 21.35 -23.80 -2.26
CA VAL A 45 21.55 -23.57 -3.70
C VAL A 45 22.18 -24.80 -4.36
N ALA A 46 23.22 -25.38 -3.74
CA ALA A 46 23.85 -26.60 -4.22
C ALA A 46 22.90 -27.82 -4.17
N LEU A 47 22.16 -28.00 -3.07
CA LEU A 47 21.17 -29.08 -2.91
C LEU A 47 20.07 -29.01 -3.96
N ASN A 48 19.70 -27.80 -4.39
CA ASN A 48 18.70 -27.59 -5.43
C ASN A 48 19.31 -27.48 -6.82
N GLY A 49 20.63 -27.63 -7.01
CA GLY A 49 21.26 -27.58 -8.33
C GLY A 49 20.95 -26.31 -9.14
N VAL A 50 20.83 -25.15 -8.48
CA VAL A 50 20.53 -23.85 -9.12
C VAL A 50 21.70 -22.87 -9.04
N GLY A 51 22.92 -23.38 -8.84
CA GLY A 51 24.13 -22.56 -8.68
C GLY A 51 24.60 -21.88 -9.97
N ASP A 52 24.10 -22.32 -11.13
CA ASP A 52 24.28 -21.67 -12.43
C ASP A 52 23.54 -20.32 -12.51
N LEU A 53 22.43 -20.18 -11.78
CA LEU A 53 21.59 -18.98 -11.81
C LEU A 53 21.66 -18.18 -10.50
N VAL A 54 21.78 -18.83 -9.34
CA VAL A 54 21.77 -18.20 -8.02
C VAL A 54 23.19 -18.06 -7.48
N THR A 55 23.62 -16.82 -7.24
CA THR A 55 24.89 -16.48 -6.61
C THR A 55 24.68 -16.07 -5.15
N PRO A 56 25.08 -16.90 -4.16
CA PRO A 56 25.05 -16.54 -2.75
C PRO A 56 26.12 -15.50 -2.43
N ARG A 57 25.80 -14.50 -1.61
CA ARG A 57 26.74 -13.47 -1.13
C ARG A 57 26.63 -13.25 0.37
N LEU A 58 27.76 -13.22 1.05
CA LEU A 58 27.86 -12.69 2.41
C LEU A 58 28.12 -11.17 2.31
N ALA A 59 27.08 -10.36 2.48
CA ALA A 59 27.15 -8.91 2.31
C ALA A 59 26.04 -8.18 3.07
N ASP A 60 26.30 -6.93 3.46
CA ASP A 60 25.23 -6.01 3.84
C ASP A 60 24.44 -5.61 2.59
N ALA A 61 23.12 -5.77 2.66
CA ALA A 61 22.20 -5.47 1.57
C ALA A 61 22.35 -4.04 0.99
N ARG A 62 22.58 -3.04 1.85
CA ARG A 62 22.71 -1.64 1.44
C ARG A 62 24.01 -1.43 0.67
N MET A 63 25.10 -1.96 1.22
CA MET A 63 26.42 -1.88 0.58
C MET A 63 26.42 -2.57 -0.78
N LEU A 64 25.81 -3.76 -0.87
CA LEU A 64 25.68 -4.49 -2.14
C LEU A 64 24.91 -3.68 -3.19
N MET A 65 23.80 -3.04 -2.81
CA MET A 65 23.02 -2.17 -3.71
C MET A 65 23.81 -0.93 -4.14
N TYR A 66 24.53 -0.27 -3.24
CA TYR A 66 25.38 0.88 -3.60
C TYR A 66 26.56 0.47 -4.49
N GLN A 67 27.16 -0.68 -4.24
CA GLN A 67 28.24 -1.22 -5.06
C GLN A 67 27.74 -1.53 -6.48
N SER A 68 26.61 -2.22 -6.60
CA SER A 68 25.95 -2.48 -7.89
C SER A 68 25.67 -1.19 -8.67
N LYS A 69 25.22 -0.13 -7.99
CA LYS A 69 25.06 1.20 -8.59
C LYS A 69 26.38 1.79 -9.08
N ALA A 70 27.44 1.72 -8.26
CA ALA A 70 28.76 2.26 -8.58
C ALA A 70 29.40 1.52 -9.78
N GLU A 71 29.22 0.21 -9.83
CA GLU A 71 29.68 -0.68 -10.91
C GLU A 71 28.82 -0.57 -12.18
N ARG A 72 27.74 0.22 -12.15
CA ARG A 72 26.76 0.37 -13.26
C ARG A 72 26.13 -0.95 -13.69
N GLU A 73 25.97 -1.86 -12.73
CA GLU A 73 25.25 -3.11 -12.90
C GLU A 73 23.95 -3.05 -12.09
N PRO A 74 22.90 -2.36 -12.55
CA PRO A 74 21.64 -2.30 -11.81
C PRO A 74 20.94 -3.67 -11.76
N PHE A 75 19.95 -3.77 -10.89
CA PHE A 75 19.06 -4.93 -10.82
C PHE A 75 17.71 -4.62 -11.47
N ASP A 76 17.20 -5.54 -12.28
CA ASP A 76 15.87 -5.41 -12.90
C ASP A 76 14.75 -5.68 -11.90
N VAL A 77 15.03 -6.53 -10.91
CA VAL A 77 14.11 -6.83 -9.81
C VAL A 77 14.88 -6.78 -8.50
N ILE A 78 14.39 -6.01 -7.53
CA ILE A 78 14.92 -6.01 -6.16
C ILE A 78 13.81 -6.42 -5.21
N ASP A 79 14.08 -7.42 -4.39
CA ASP A 79 13.19 -7.88 -3.33
C ASP A 79 13.77 -7.57 -1.94
N LEU A 80 13.07 -6.71 -1.21
CA LEU A 80 13.37 -6.32 0.16
C LEU A 80 12.37 -7.00 1.10
N ASP A 81 12.87 -7.89 1.95
CA ASP A 81 12.06 -8.58 2.95
C ASP A 81 12.77 -8.64 4.31
N PRO A 82 12.89 -7.49 4.99
CA PRO A 82 13.54 -7.44 6.29
C PRO A 82 12.59 -7.81 7.42
N TYR A 83 13.17 -8.27 8.53
CA TYR A 83 12.47 -8.33 9.80
C TYR A 83 12.18 -6.91 10.31
N GLY A 84 10.91 -6.55 10.35
CA GLY A 84 10.42 -5.25 10.82
C GLY A 84 10.30 -4.24 9.69
N SER A 85 11.15 -3.22 9.70
CA SER A 85 11.03 -2.04 8.84
C SER A 85 11.95 -2.11 7.62
N PRO A 86 11.45 -1.82 6.41
CA PRO A 86 12.30 -1.70 5.23
C PRO A 86 12.98 -0.33 5.09
N ALA A 87 12.66 0.63 5.98
CA ALA A 87 13.15 2.00 5.89
C ALA A 87 14.67 2.15 5.66
N PRO A 88 15.56 1.39 6.32
CA PRO A 88 17.01 1.51 6.12
C PRO A 88 17.50 1.09 4.73
N PHE A 89 16.71 0.32 3.99
CA PHE A 89 17.10 -0.28 2.70
C PHE A 89 16.51 0.47 1.50
N LEU A 90 15.43 1.24 1.72
CA LEU A 90 14.68 1.87 0.63
C LEU A 90 15.53 2.84 -0.19
N ASP A 91 16.42 3.61 0.44
CA ASP A 91 17.28 4.58 -0.24
C ASP A 91 18.24 3.92 -1.25
N ALA A 92 18.92 2.86 -0.81
CA ALA A 92 19.82 2.09 -1.67
C ALA A 92 19.05 1.37 -2.80
N ALA A 93 17.87 0.83 -2.48
CA ALA A 93 17.07 0.08 -3.45
C ALA A 93 16.51 0.95 -4.57
N VAL A 94 16.00 2.16 -4.27
CA VAL A 94 15.51 3.08 -5.31
C VAL A 94 16.62 3.59 -6.21
N GLN A 95 17.89 3.42 -5.85
CA GLN A 95 19.03 3.80 -6.68
C GLN A 95 19.62 2.62 -7.46
N ALA A 96 19.60 1.41 -6.90
CA ALA A 96 20.15 0.20 -7.50
C ALA A 96 19.22 -0.45 -8.54
N VAL A 97 17.92 -0.18 -8.48
CA VAL A 97 16.94 -0.72 -9.44
C VAL A 97 17.11 -0.06 -10.83
N SER A 98 17.03 -0.85 -11.89
CA SER A 98 17.12 -0.38 -13.28
C SER A 98 15.93 0.51 -13.66
N GLU A 99 16.03 1.22 -14.80
CA GLU A 99 14.95 2.05 -15.30
C GLU A 99 13.74 1.19 -15.68
N GLY A 100 12.58 1.44 -15.06
CA GLY A 100 11.39 0.61 -15.22
C GLY A 100 11.44 -0.73 -14.47
N GLY A 101 12.49 -0.97 -13.69
CA GLY A 101 12.66 -2.17 -12.88
C GLY A 101 11.62 -2.31 -11.76
N LEU A 102 11.45 -3.54 -11.29
CA LEU A 102 10.48 -3.92 -10.27
C LEU A 102 11.12 -3.90 -8.88
N LEU A 103 10.53 -3.13 -7.96
CA LEU A 103 10.90 -3.12 -6.56
C LEU A 103 9.77 -3.74 -5.72
N CYS A 104 10.09 -4.80 -5.01
CA CYS A 104 9.21 -5.53 -4.11
C CYS A 104 9.63 -5.22 -2.67
N VAL A 105 8.74 -4.67 -1.86
CA VAL A 105 9.06 -4.27 -0.49
C VAL A 105 8.07 -4.88 0.48
N THR A 106 8.59 -5.60 1.46
CA THR A 106 7.81 -6.14 2.58
C THR A 106 8.10 -5.33 3.84
N CYS A 107 7.06 -5.12 4.66
CA CYS A 107 7.16 -4.51 5.97
C CYS A 107 6.34 -5.31 6.97
N THR A 108 6.98 -5.74 8.06
CA THR A 108 6.34 -6.48 9.16
C THR A 108 6.20 -5.64 10.44
N ASP A 109 6.61 -4.36 10.40
CA ASP A 109 6.51 -3.39 11.50
C ASP A 109 5.09 -2.84 11.71
N MET A 110 4.11 -3.74 11.86
CA MET A 110 2.69 -3.38 11.89
C MET A 110 2.31 -2.59 13.14
N ALA A 111 3.00 -2.80 14.27
CA ALA A 111 2.75 -2.07 15.51
C ALA A 111 3.01 -0.57 15.34
N VAL A 112 4.14 -0.21 14.70
CA VAL A 112 4.46 1.19 14.39
C VAL A 112 3.44 1.76 13.41
N MET A 113 3.08 1.01 12.38
CA MET A 113 2.14 1.45 11.35
C MET A 113 0.70 1.59 11.89
N ALA A 114 0.36 0.91 12.99
CA ALA A 114 -0.95 0.92 13.66
C ALA A 114 -1.23 2.18 14.50
N GLY A 115 -0.24 3.05 14.65
CA GLY A 115 -0.36 4.21 15.53
C GLY A 115 -0.08 3.88 17.00
N ASN A 116 0.56 2.75 17.32
CA ASN A 116 1.02 2.49 18.68
C ASN A 116 2.23 3.37 19.05
N SER A 117 3.08 3.68 18.07
CA SER A 117 4.30 4.48 18.24
C SER A 117 4.44 5.45 17.06
N SER A 118 3.66 6.52 17.08
CA SER A 118 3.58 7.52 16.00
C SER A 118 4.91 8.23 15.72
N GLU A 119 5.69 8.47 16.77
CA GLU A 119 7.04 9.03 16.76
C GLU A 119 8.02 8.12 16.02
N THR A 120 7.91 6.81 16.23
CA THR A 120 8.71 5.81 15.52
C THR A 120 8.28 5.72 14.06
N CYS A 121 6.98 5.84 13.78
CA CYS A 121 6.45 5.87 12.41
C CYS A 121 7.01 7.08 11.65
N TYR A 122 6.99 8.26 12.28
CA TYR A 122 7.52 9.48 11.69
C TYR A 122 9.02 9.38 11.44
N SER A 123 9.79 8.88 12.42
CA SER A 123 11.25 8.70 12.29
C SER A 123 11.63 7.74 11.15
N LYS A 124 10.91 6.62 10.98
CA LYS A 124 11.23 5.60 9.96
C LYS A 124 10.70 5.95 8.57
N TYR A 125 9.49 6.52 8.49
CA TYR A 125 8.74 6.63 7.25
C TYR A 125 8.44 8.05 6.79
N GLY A 126 8.66 9.06 7.63
CA GLY A 126 8.32 10.46 7.34
C GLY A 126 6.82 10.76 7.46
N ALA A 127 6.05 9.89 8.12
CA ALA A 127 4.61 10.01 8.25
C ALA A 127 4.13 9.68 9.67
N VAL A 128 3.05 10.32 10.10
CA VAL A 128 2.38 10.07 11.38
C VAL A 128 1.23 9.10 11.16
N SER A 129 1.37 7.87 11.65
CA SER A 129 0.27 6.89 11.69
C SER A 129 -0.80 7.31 12.68
N LEU A 130 -2.07 7.29 12.26
CA LEU A 130 -3.19 7.55 13.17
C LEU A 130 -3.63 6.29 13.89
N LYS A 131 -3.86 6.44 15.20
CA LYS A 131 -4.50 5.45 16.03
C LYS A 131 -6.02 5.60 15.92
N GLY A 132 -6.67 4.72 15.15
CA GLY A 132 -8.12 4.62 15.17
C GLY A 132 -8.59 3.88 16.42
N LYS A 133 -9.80 4.20 16.91
CA LYS A 133 -10.50 3.42 17.96
C LYS A 133 -10.54 1.91 17.67
N PHE A 134 -10.44 1.53 16.40
CA PHE A 134 -10.55 0.17 15.90
C PHE A 134 -9.23 -0.38 15.31
N CYS A 135 -8.09 0.26 15.60
CA CYS A 135 -6.75 -0.35 15.42
C CYS A 135 -6.42 -1.38 16.53
N HIS A 136 -7.33 -1.55 17.50
CA HIS A 136 -7.22 -2.54 18.57
C HIS A 136 -8.41 -3.48 18.55
N GLU A 137 -8.13 -4.77 18.52
CA GLU A 137 -8.83 -5.69 19.40
C GLU A 137 -7.78 -6.18 20.38
N MET A 138 -7.68 -5.51 21.54
CA MET A 138 -6.94 -6.05 22.67
C MET A 138 -7.94 -6.92 23.43
N VAL A 139 -7.67 -8.21 23.58
CA VAL A 139 -8.19 -8.98 24.70
C VAL A 139 -7.58 -8.37 25.95
N SER A 140 -8.41 -7.92 26.89
CA SER A 140 -7.96 -7.51 28.21
C SER A 140 -7.14 -8.63 28.85
N ALA A 141 -5.87 -8.37 29.14
CA ALA A 141 -5.22 -9.03 30.25
C ALA A 141 -5.88 -8.49 31.54
N GLY A 142 -6.91 -9.19 32.03
CA GLY A 142 -7.64 -8.82 33.24
C GLY A 142 -9.06 -9.34 33.25
N GLY A 143 -9.24 -10.59 33.69
CA GLY A 143 -10.54 -11.21 33.94
C GLY A 143 -10.37 -12.64 34.43
N SER A 144 -10.81 -12.90 35.66
CA SER A 144 -10.69 -14.16 36.43
C SER A 144 -11.06 -15.45 35.67
N PRO A 145 -10.51 -16.62 36.05
CA PRO A 145 -10.74 -17.86 35.35
C PRO A 145 -12.15 -18.41 35.64
N CYS A 146 -12.92 -18.66 34.57
CA CYS A 146 -14.08 -19.55 34.62
C CYS A 146 -13.66 -20.95 34.15
N PRO A 147 -14.04 -22.04 34.84
CA PRO A 147 -13.63 -23.39 34.48
C PRO A 147 -14.59 -24.02 33.48
N GLY A 148 -14.04 -24.65 32.43
CA GLY A 148 -14.73 -25.68 31.64
C GLY A 148 -15.09 -25.27 30.21
N GLY A 149 -14.46 -25.91 29.24
CA GLY A 149 -14.84 -25.86 27.82
C GLY A 149 -13.64 -25.81 26.89
N GLY A 150 -13.12 -26.98 26.50
CA GLY A 150 -12.12 -27.07 25.44
C GLY A 150 -12.76 -26.83 24.09
N HIS A 151 -12.30 -25.81 23.36
CA HIS A 151 -12.39 -25.73 21.90
C HIS A 151 -11.23 -24.87 21.36
N GLU A 152 -10.54 -25.47 20.41
CA GLU A 152 -9.55 -25.03 19.44
C GLU A 152 -9.18 -23.53 19.36
N GLY A 153 -7.87 -23.28 19.33
CA GLY A 153 -7.24 -21.97 19.38
C GLY A 153 -7.68 -21.00 18.28
N VAL A 154 -8.39 -19.95 18.70
CA VAL A 154 -8.58 -18.74 17.91
C VAL A 154 -7.27 -17.95 17.94
N SER A 155 -6.54 -18.01 16.83
CA SER A 155 -5.33 -17.24 16.61
C SER A 155 -5.65 -15.74 16.71
N HIS A 156 -4.98 -15.06 17.63
CA HIS A 156 -5.03 -13.62 17.82
C HIS A 156 -4.59 -12.90 16.52
N VAL A 157 -5.51 -12.22 15.84
CA VAL A 157 -5.24 -11.51 14.57
C VAL A 157 -4.93 -10.03 14.86
N PRO A 158 -3.67 -9.55 14.69
CA PRO A 158 -3.39 -8.13 14.68
C PRO A 158 -3.92 -7.51 13.38
N ARG A 159 -4.84 -6.55 13.52
CA ARG A 159 -5.51 -5.89 12.40
C ARG A 159 -4.59 -4.86 11.75
N VAL A 160 -4.62 -4.81 10.42
CA VAL A 160 -3.77 -3.92 9.62
C VAL A 160 -4.26 -2.47 9.75
N PRO A 161 -3.35 -1.50 9.94
CA PRO A 161 -3.68 -0.09 10.00
C PRO A 161 -4.25 0.40 8.67
N ARG A 162 -5.32 1.22 8.73
CA ARG A 162 -5.98 1.83 7.56
C ARG A 162 -5.04 2.49 6.55
N GLN A 163 -3.85 2.90 7.00
CA GLN A 163 -2.90 3.71 6.25
C GLN A 163 -1.58 2.99 5.95
N ALA A 164 -1.40 1.72 6.37
CA ALA A 164 -0.08 1.09 6.35
C ALA A 164 0.53 1.00 4.94
N LEU A 165 -0.22 0.49 3.97
CA LEU A 165 0.20 0.41 2.56
C LEU A 165 0.57 1.79 2.02
N ARG A 166 -0.23 2.81 2.38
CA ARG A 166 -0.06 4.19 1.89
C ARG A 166 1.13 4.91 2.51
N ILE A 167 1.49 4.60 3.75
CA ILE A 167 2.68 5.14 4.42
C ILE A 167 3.95 4.55 3.81
N ILE A 168 3.97 3.25 3.48
CA ILE A 168 5.13 2.64 2.79
C ILE A 168 5.31 3.25 1.41
N LEU A 169 4.22 3.40 0.63
CA LEU A 169 4.28 4.06 -0.68
C LEU A 169 4.71 5.52 -0.58
N HIS A 170 4.23 6.27 0.41
CA HIS A 170 4.71 7.62 0.70
C HIS A 170 6.23 7.64 0.94
N SER A 171 6.71 6.75 1.80
CA SER A 171 8.12 6.68 2.18
C SER A 171 9.03 6.27 1.00
N LEU A 172 8.55 5.39 0.12
CA LEU A 172 9.22 5.02 -1.12
C LEU A 172 9.28 6.19 -2.11
N ASP A 173 8.16 6.86 -2.34
CA ASP A 173 8.09 7.99 -3.26
C ASP A 173 8.99 9.14 -2.79
N LEU A 174 8.97 9.48 -1.50
CA LEU A 174 9.82 10.52 -0.91
C LEU A 174 11.31 10.25 -1.16
N ARG A 175 11.76 9.00 -0.97
CA ARG A 175 13.15 8.58 -1.20
C ARG A 175 13.51 8.58 -2.69
N ALA A 176 12.63 8.09 -3.56
CA ALA A 176 12.86 8.09 -5.00
C ALA A 176 13.00 9.52 -5.56
N ASN A 177 12.17 10.45 -5.07
CA ASN A 177 12.13 11.83 -5.53
C ASN A 177 13.47 12.58 -5.35
N CYS A 178 14.23 12.25 -4.29
CA CYS A 178 15.58 12.79 -4.06
C CYS A 178 16.51 12.57 -5.25
N TYR A 179 16.28 11.51 -6.03
CA TYR A 179 17.11 11.09 -7.16
C TYR A 179 16.46 11.40 -8.51
N GLN A 180 15.46 12.29 -8.56
CA GLN A 180 14.65 12.57 -9.76
C GLN A 180 13.95 11.32 -10.31
N ARG A 181 13.70 10.33 -9.45
CA ARG A 181 12.97 9.11 -9.77
C ARG A 181 11.58 9.14 -9.14
N PHE A 182 10.62 8.46 -9.75
CA PHE A 182 9.26 8.34 -9.24
C PHE A 182 8.83 6.87 -9.23
N VAL A 183 7.91 6.54 -8.33
CA VAL A 183 7.37 5.18 -8.19
C VAL A 183 5.98 5.05 -8.80
N VAL A 184 5.70 3.87 -9.35
CA VAL A 184 4.40 3.47 -9.89
C VAL A 184 3.97 2.19 -9.18
N PRO A 185 3.04 2.26 -8.20
CA PRO A 185 2.41 1.09 -7.60
C PRO A 185 1.75 0.19 -8.65
N LEU A 186 2.07 -1.09 -8.60
CA LEU A 186 1.45 -2.13 -9.42
C LEU A 186 0.45 -2.95 -8.60
N LEU A 187 0.86 -3.33 -7.39
CA LEU A 187 0.09 -4.16 -6.50
C LEU A 187 0.53 -3.88 -5.06
N SER A 188 -0.39 -3.65 -4.15
CA SER A 188 -0.10 -3.46 -2.73
C SER A 188 -0.97 -4.38 -1.91
N VAL A 189 -0.39 -5.36 -1.25
CA VAL A 189 -1.11 -6.41 -0.52
C VAL A 189 -0.90 -6.24 0.97
N SER A 190 -1.97 -6.43 1.73
CA SER A 190 -1.89 -6.65 3.16
C SER A 190 -2.32 -8.08 3.48
N ALA A 191 -1.46 -8.81 4.17
CA ALA A 191 -1.71 -10.20 4.56
C ALA A 191 -1.25 -10.43 6.00
N ASP A 192 -2.21 -10.59 6.90
CA ASP A 192 -2.03 -10.89 8.32
C ASP A 192 -1.02 -9.95 9.01
N PHE A 193 0.24 -10.38 9.13
CA PHE A 193 1.30 -9.72 9.89
C PHE A 193 2.24 -8.84 9.05
N TYR A 194 1.98 -8.70 7.75
CA TYR A 194 2.84 -7.90 6.89
C TYR A 194 2.06 -7.16 5.80
N VAL A 195 2.69 -6.12 5.30
CA VAL A 195 2.30 -5.44 4.06
C VAL A 195 3.39 -5.65 3.03
N ARG A 196 2.99 -5.83 1.77
CA ARG A 196 3.89 -6.01 0.64
C ARG A 196 3.47 -5.10 -0.49
N VAL A 197 4.39 -4.26 -0.98
CA VAL A 197 4.14 -3.37 -2.11
C VAL A 197 5.06 -3.72 -3.27
N PHE A 198 4.48 -3.72 -4.46
CA PHE A 198 5.16 -3.95 -5.73
C PHE A 198 5.08 -2.65 -6.51
N VAL A 199 6.22 -2.04 -6.81
CA VAL A 199 6.30 -0.77 -7.53
C VAL A 199 7.28 -0.86 -8.68
N ARG A 200 7.04 -0.12 -9.76
CA ARG A 200 8.07 0.18 -10.76
C ARG A 200 8.72 1.51 -10.47
N VAL A 201 10.01 1.62 -10.76
CA VAL A 201 10.78 2.84 -10.52
C VAL A 201 11.29 3.38 -11.85
N PHE A 202 11.00 4.66 -12.11
CA PHE A 202 11.34 5.34 -13.35
C PHE A 202 12.01 6.68 -13.06
N THR A 203 12.66 7.26 -14.05
CA THR A 203 13.31 8.58 -13.98
C THR A 203 12.44 9.63 -14.66
N GLY A 204 12.18 10.76 -13.99
CA GLY A 204 11.34 11.81 -14.56
C GLY A 204 11.04 12.98 -13.65
N GLN A 205 11.76 14.09 -13.85
CA GLN A 205 11.64 15.30 -13.04
C GLN A 205 10.22 15.89 -13.01
N ALA A 206 9.50 15.85 -14.14
CA ALA A 206 8.15 16.39 -14.22
C ALA A 206 7.16 15.62 -13.32
N LYS A 207 7.32 14.28 -13.23
CA LYS A 207 6.50 13.41 -12.38
C LYS A 207 6.89 13.52 -10.90
N VAL A 208 8.17 13.76 -10.62
CA VAL A 208 8.67 14.06 -9.26
C VAL A 208 8.05 15.34 -8.72
N LYS A 209 7.97 16.39 -9.55
CA LYS A 209 7.27 17.65 -9.19
C LYS A 209 5.78 17.43 -8.87
N ALA A 210 5.18 16.39 -9.44
CA ALA A 210 3.81 15.98 -9.14
C ALA A 210 3.65 15.28 -7.78
N SER A 211 4.73 14.81 -7.15
CA SER A 211 4.67 13.98 -5.95
C SER A 211 3.81 14.60 -4.84
N ALA A 212 3.97 15.89 -4.55
CA ALA A 212 3.18 16.56 -3.51
C ALA A 212 1.66 16.46 -3.76
N SER A 213 1.22 16.43 -5.02
CA SER A 213 -0.20 16.24 -5.35
C SER A 213 -0.69 14.80 -5.13
N LYS A 214 0.22 13.82 -5.06
CA LYS A 214 -0.07 12.40 -4.77
C LYS A 214 -0.11 12.08 -3.28
N GLN A 215 0.35 13.01 -2.44
CA GLN A 215 0.38 12.85 -0.98
C GLN A 215 -0.79 13.60 -0.34
N ALA A 216 -1.32 13.07 0.77
CA ALA A 216 -2.36 13.71 1.55
C ALA A 216 -2.13 13.60 3.06
N LEU A 217 -2.55 14.62 3.80
CA LEU A 217 -2.80 14.52 5.23
C LEU A 217 -4.19 13.94 5.46
N VAL A 218 -4.34 13.19 6.55
CA VAL A 218 -5.60 12.60 6.98
C VAL A 218 -6.08 13.34 8.22
N PHE A 219 -7.25 13.97 8.13
CA PHE A 219 -7.96 14.53 9.27
C PHE A 219 -8.96 13.49 9.76
N HIS A 220 -8.71 12.91 10.93
CA HIS A 220 -9.51 11.81 11.49
C HIS A 220 -10.22 12.25 12.76
N CYS A 221 -11.54 12.11 12.81
CA CYS A 221 -12.30 12.40 14.01
C CYS A 221 -12.09 11.31 15.06
N VAL A 222 -11.66 11.70 16.26
CA VAL A 222 -11.47 10.75 17.38
C VAL A 222 -12.79 10.20 17.94
N GLY A 223 -13.90 10.87 17.67
CA GLY A 223 -15.24 10.48 18.12
C GLY A 223 -15.83 9.37 17.26
N CYS A 224 -16.30 9.76 16.08
CA CYS A 224 -17.04 8.89 15.17
C CYS A 224 -16.16 8.20 14.10
N GLY A 225 -14.89 8.58 13.98
CA GLY A 225 -13.99 8.00 12.99
C GLY A 225 -14.20 8.49 11.55
N SER A 226 -15.03 9.53 11.34
CA SER A 226 -15.06 10.26 10.07
C SER A 226 -13.66 10.72 9.68
N HIS A 227 -13.39 10.78 8.38
CA HIS A 227 -12.07 11.17 7.89
C HIS A 227 -12.16 12.00 6.62
N HIS A 228 -11.23 12.95 6.48
CA HIS A 228 -11.10 13.83 5.34
C HIS A 228 -9.65 13.88 4.89
N LEU A 229 -9.43 13.95 3.57
CA LEU A 229 -8.10 13.98 2.98
C LEU A 229 -7.78 15.40 2.52
N GLN A 230 -6.62 15.91 2.95
CA GLN A 230 -6.06 17.16 2.46
C GLN A 230 -4.83 16.85 1.61
N ARG A 231 -4.94 17.01 0.29
CA ARG A 231 -3.78 16.90 -0.60
C ARG A 231 -2.73 17.95 -0.22
N LEU A 232 -1.44 17.64 -0.35
CA LEU A 232 -0.35 18.59 -0.06
C LEU A 232 -0.11 19.56 -1.23
N GLY A 233 -0.34 19.11 -2.46
CA GLY A 233 -0.22 19.92 -3.67
C GLY A 233 -1.42 19.78 -4.59
N ARG A 234 -1.58 20.75 -5.50
CA ARG A 234 -2.56 20.74 -6.59
C ARG A 234 -1.84 20.74 -7.92
N ALA A 235 -2.29 19.91 -8.86
CA ALA A 235 -1.86 19.94 -10.26
C ALA A 235 -2.93 20.65 -11.10
N THR A 236 -2.52 21.58 -11.96
CA THR A 236 -3.39 22.28 -12.91
C THR A 236 -2.81 22.14 -14.31
N SER A 237 -3.60 21.68 -15.28
CA SER A 237 -3.19 21.63 -16.68
C SER A 237 -3.41 22.99 -17.34
N HIS A 238 -2.43 23.48 -18.10
CA HIS A 238 -2.66 24.58 -19.03
C HIS A 238 -3.29 24.02 -20.31
N GLY A 239 -4.63 24.08 -20.39
CA GLY A 239 -5.38 23.94 -21.64
C GLY A 239 -5.84 25.31 -22.11
N SER A 240 -5.52 25.68 -23.35
CA SER A 240 -6.10 26.83 -24.04
C SER A 240 -7.61 26.64 -24.24
N GLY A 241 -8.42 27.57 -23.72
CA GLY A 241 -9.71 27.99 -24.30
C GLY A 241 -10.90 27.02 -24.27
N TYR A 242 -11.98 27.50 -23.64
CA TYR A 242 -13.40 27.10 -23.81
C TYR A 242 -13.83 25.70 -23.34
N GLY A 243 -14.15 25.61 -22.05
CA GLY A 243 -15.20 24.74 -21.51
C GLY A 243 -15.94 25.53 -20.43
N PRO A 244 -17.26 25.37 -20.26
CA PRO A 244 -18.03 26.20 -19.34
C PRO A 244 -17.49 26.05 -17.92
N THR A 245 -17.21 27.18 -17.28
CA THR A 245 -16.96 27.27 -15.85
C THR A 245 -18.12 26.60 -15.11
N PRO A 246 -17.89 25.57 -14.28
CA PRO A 246 -18.94 25.03 -13.44
C PRO A 246 -19.37 26.11 -12.42
N PRO A 247 -20.66 26.16 -12.04
CA PRO A 247 -21.14 27.13 -11.09
C PRO A 247 -20.45 26.96 -9.73
N GLU A 248 -20.09 28.09 -9.11
CA GLU A 248 -19.62 28.15 -7.74
C GLU A 248 -20.73 27.64 -6.81
N GLY A 249 -20.50 26.53 -6.10
CA GLY A 249 -21.51 25.95 -5.20
C GLY A 249 -21.32 24.49 -4.79
N PHE A 250 -20.45 23.72 -5.44
CA PHE A 250 -20.13 22.34 -5.02
C PHE A 250 -18.85 22.30 -4.18
N GLY A 251 -19.02 22.19 -2.87
CA GLY A 251 -17.92 21.98 -1.93
C GLY A 251 -17.16 20.69 -2.25
N GLY A 252 -15.84 20.82 -2.42
CA GLY A 252 -14.83 19.90 -1.89
C GLY A 252 -14.87 18.41 -2.24
N LEU A 253 -15.72 17.92 -3.15
CA LEU A 253 -15.57 16.56 -3.66
C LEU A 253 -14.31 16.51 -4.53
N LEU A 254 -13.36 15.67 -4.13
CA LEU A 254 -12.23 15.23 -4.93
C LEU A 254 -12.72 14.98 -6.35
N ARG A 255 -12.39 15.85 -7.31
CA ARG A 255 -12.53 15.45 -8.72
C ARG A 255 -11.66 14.20 -8.86
N PRO A 256 -12.22 13.05 -9.27
CA PRO A 256 -11.38 11.95 -9.67
C PRO A 256 -10.50 12.50 -10.79
N PHE A 257 -9.19 12.30 -10.69
CA PHE A 257 -8.35 12.27 -11.88
C PHE A 257 -8.81 11.05 -12.69
N GLY A 258 -9.96 11.17 -13.35
CA GLY A 258 -10.55 10.19 -14.27
C GLY A 258 -10.06 10.43 -15.69
N GLY A 259 -8.77 10.69 -15.85
CA GLY A 259 -8.12 10.54 -17.15
C GLY A 259 -7.75 9.06 -17.34
N PRO A 260 -7.46 8.61 -18.59
CA PRO A 260 -6.92 7.27 -18.80
C PRO A 260 -5.73 7.08 -17.86
N GLN A 261 -5.72 5.98 -17.09
CA GLN A 261 -4.67 5.70 -16.11
C GLN A 261 -3.28 5.79 -16.73
N ASP A 262 -3.13 5.47 -18.02
CA ASP A 262 -1.87 5.60 -18.76
C ASP A 262 -1.34 7.04 -18.89
N ALA A 263 -2.22 8.06 -18.85
CA ALA A 263 -1.83 9.47 -18.81
C ALA A 263 -1.40 9.92 -17.40
N LEU A 264 -2.01 9.35 -16.35
CA LEU A 264 -1.68 9.61 -14.94
C LEU A 264 -0.37 8.92 -14.51
N TRP A 265 -0.15 7.71 -15.03
CA TRP A 265 1.08 6.93 -14.84
C TRP A 265 2.15 7.26 -15.89
N GLY A 266 1.79 8.04 -16.93
CA GLY A 266 2.64 8.42 -18.06
C GLY A 266 3.35 7.23 -18.71
N ARG A 267 2.56 6.20 -19.04
CA ARG A 267 2.97 5.01 -19.81
C ARG A 267 2.95 5.25 -21.32
N ASP A 268 2.40 6.38 -21.76
CA ASP A 268 2.26 6.71 -23.17
C ASP A 268 3.41 7.62 -23.63
N PRO A 269 4.38 7.11 -24.43
CA PRO A 269 5.44 7.94 -25.00
C PRO A 269 4.93 8.92 -26.07
N ALA A 270 3.66 8.78 -26.53
CA ALA A 270 3.05 9.66 -27.52
C ALA A 270 2.25 10.84 -26.90
N CYS A 271 2.06 10.87 -25.59
CA CYS A 271 1.34 11.96 -24.94
C CYS A 271 2.21 13.22 -24.89
N SER A 272 1.80 14.25 -25.63
CA SER A 272 2.43 15.58 -25.59
C SER A 272 2.58 16.05 -24.14
N PRO A 273 3.68 16.72 -23.76
CA PRO A 273 3.89 17.13 -22.38
C PRO A 273 2.86 18.20 -21.99
N CYS A 274 1.72 17.78 -21.44
CA CYS A 274 0.82 18.64 -20.71
C CYS A 274 1.65 19.32 -19.62
N ARG A 275 1.93 20.62 -19.77
CA ARG A 275 2.66 21.39 -18.76
C ARG A 275 1.74 21.57 -17.56
N PHE A 276 1.88 20.68 -16.59
CA PHE A 276 1.20 20.81 -15.31
C PHE A 276 1.91 21.87 -14.46
N LYS A 277 1.14 22.84 -13.96
CA LYS A 277 1.56 23.74 -12.90
C LYS A 277 1.17 23.13 -11.57
N TYR A 278 2.18 22.92 -10.72
CA TYR A 278 1.99 22.42 -9.36
C TYR A 278 1.98 23.61 -8.40
N SER A 279 0.94 23.71 -7.59
CA SER A 279 0.81 24.74 -6.56
C SER A 279 0.57 24.09 -5.20
N THR A 280 0.75 24.88 -4.14
CA THR A 280 0.32 24.48 -2.80
C THR A 280 -1.20 24.25 -2.78
N ALA A 281 -1.63 23.28 -1.98
CA ALA A 281 -3.04 23.07 -1.72
C ALA A 281 -3.56 24.07 -0.66
N THR A 282 -4.83 24.41 -0.74
CA THR A 282 -5.55 25.21 0.27
C THR A 282 -6.22 24.26 1.25
N GLY A 283 -6.20 24.58 2.55
CA GLY A 283 -6.80 23.78 3.62
C GLY A 283 -6.96 24.59 4.91
N PRO A 284 -7.42 23.96 6.01
CA PRO A 284 -7.85 22.56 6.13
C PRO A 284 -9.22 22.31 5.47
N PRO A 285 -9.56 21.05 5.14
CA PRO A 285 -10.84 20.71 4.51
C PRO A 285 -11.99 20.68 5.53
N VAL A 286 -11.67 20.75 6.82
CA VAL A 286 -12.60 20.66 7.95
C VAL A 286 -12.20 21.65 9.03
N GLY A 287 -13.18 22.03 9.86
CA GLY A 287 -12.95 22.81 11.07
C GLY A 287 -12.19 22.04 12.18
N PRO A 288 -11.93 22.70 13.32
CA PRO A 288 -11.22 22.09 14.45
C PRO A 288 -11.99 20.93 15.09
N THR A 289 -13.32 20.93 14.98
CA THR A 289 -14.23 19.91 15.51
C THR A 289 -15.00 19.22 14.39
N CYS A 290 -15.39 17.98 14.63
CA CYS A 290 -16.19 17.18 13.73
C CYS A 290 -17.64 17.64 13.72
N GLU A 291 -18.21 17.86 12.53
CA GLU A 291 -19.60 18.27 12.35
C GLU A 291 -20.61 17.26 12.90
N PHE A 292 -20.27 15.96 12.91
CA PHE A 292 -21.18 14.88 13.30
C PHE A 292 -21.24 14.62 14.81
N CYS A 293 -20.12 14.76 15.52
CA CYS A 293 -20.04 14.38 16.93
C CYS A 293 -19.31 15.40 17.81
N GLN A 294 -18.92 16.55 17.26
CA GLN A 294 -18.26 17.66 17.95
C GLN A 294 -16.92 17.31 18.62
N GLN A 295 -16.37 16.12 18.35
CA GLN A 295 -15.06 15.70 18.83
C GLN A 295 -13.95 16.28 17.93
N ARG A 296 -12.75 16.42 18.48
CA ARG A 296 -11.58 16.95 17.76
C ARG A 296 -11.13 16.05 16.60
N HIS A 297 -10.54 16.67 15.59
CA HIS A 297 -9.78 15.96 14.56
C HIS A 297 -8.32 15.75 15.00
N GLN A 298 -7.80 14.54 14.79
CA GLN A 298 -6.36 14.28 14.76
C GLN A 298 -5.86 14.37 13.32
N VAL A 299 -4.64 14.86 13.15
CA VAL A 299 -3.97 14.95 11.85
C VAL A 299 -2.91 13.86 11.77
N GLY A 300 -2.92 13.12 10.65
CA GLY A 300 -1.90 12.13 10.34
C GLY A 300 -1.45 12.18 8.89
N GLY A 301 -0.54 11.27 8.55
CA GLY A 301 0.17 11.26 7.28
C GLY A 301 1.48 12.07 7.33
N PRO A 302 2.03 12.46 6.17
CA PRO A 302 1.44 12.28 4.85
C PRO A 302 1.29 10.80 4.44
N VAL A 303 0.27 10.51 3.65
CA VAL A 303 0.02 9.18 3.08
C VAL A 303 -0.13 9.27 1.58
N TRP A 304 0.23 8.21 0.86
CA TRP A 304 -0.06 8.06 -0.56
C TRP A 304 -1.58 8.12 -0.78
N ALA A 305 -2.07 9.03 -1.61
CA ALA A 305 -3.49 9.26 -1.85
C ALA A 305 -3.96 8.81 -3.24
N GLU A 306 -3.04 8.37 -4.10
CA GLU A 306 -3.33 7.78 -5.41
C GLU A 306 -3.71 6.28 -5.30
N PRO A 307 -4.12 5.64 -6.42
CA PRO A 307 -4.39 4.20 -6.46
C PRO A 307 -3.22 3.36 -5.94
N LEU A 308 -3.57 2.24 -5.30
CA LEU A 308 -2.61 1.26 -4.74
C LEU A 308 -2.21 0.17 -5.74
N HIS A 309 -3.00 0.04 -6.81
CA HIS A 309 -2.95 -1.06 -7.76
C HIS A 309 -3.06 -0.52 -9.18
N ASP A 310 -2.42 -1.23 -10.11
CA ASP A 310 -2.61 -1.07 -11.53
C ASP A 310 -3.55 -2.17 -12.03
N PRO A 311 -4.80 -1.85 -12.44
CA PRO A 311 -5.80 -2.85 -12.84
C PRO A 311 -5.29 -3.81 -13.91
N ALA A 312 -4.60 -3.29 -14.94
CA ALA A 312 -4.02 -4.10 -16.00
C ALA A 312 -2.98 -5.11 -15.47
N PHE A 313 -2.21 -4.73 -14.45
CA PHE A 313 -1.27 -5.64 -13.81
C PHE A 313 -2.00 -6.71 -12.98
N VAL A 314 -3.03 -6.33 -12.23
CA VAL A 314 -3.84 -7.27 -11.41
C VAL A 314 -4.51 -8.31 -12.30
N GLU A 315 -5.16 -7.88 -13.39
CA GLU A 315 -5.77 -8.76 -14.39
C GLU A 315 -4.73 -9.68 -15.05
N GLY A 316 -3.55 -9.15 -15.37
CA GLY A 316 -2.43 -9.93 -15.89
C GLY A 316 -1.97 -11.04 -14.95
N VAL A 317 -1.94 -10.78 -13.63
CA VAL A 317 -1.60 -11.78 -12.60
C VAL A 317 -2.72 -12.82 -12.45
N LEU A 318 -3.98 -12.41 -12.46
CA LEU A 318 -5.13 -13.33 -12.43
C LEU A 318 -5.10 -14.28 -13.64
N ALA A 319 -4.93 -13.74 -14.85
CA ALA A 319 -4.82 -14.54 -16.06
C ALA A 319 -3.59 -15.48 -16.04
N ALA A 320 -2.49 -15.07 -15.40
CA ALA A 320 -1.32 -15.93 -15.23
C ALA A 320 -1.58 -17.11 -14.27
N LEU A 321 -2.37 -16.90 -13.20
CA LEU A 321 -2.79 -17.98 -12.30
C LEU A 321 -3.73 -18.98 -13.00
N GLU A 322 -4.64 -18.49 -13.83
CA GLU A 322 -5.57 -19.34 -14.60
C GLU A 322 -4.85 -20.21 -15.64
N ARG A 323 -3.78 -19.70 -16.25
CA ARG A 323 -2.96 -20.47 -17.20
C ARG A 323 -2.10 -21.56 -16.54
N SER A 324 -1.93 -21.53 -15.21
CA SER A 324 -1.05 -22.46 -14.48
C SER A 324 -1.75 -23.04 -13.25
N PRO A 325 -2.89 -23.74 -13.43
CA PRO A 325 -3.67 -24.26 -12.30
C PRO A 325 -2.89 -25.34 -11.55
N GLY A 326 -2.97 -25.32 -10.22
CA GLY A 326 -2.34 -26.29 -9.33
C GLY A 326 -0.83 -26.09 -9.16
N ARG A 327 -0.24 -25.05 -9.76
CA ARG A 327 1.20 -24.77 -9.64
C ARG A 327 1.61 -24.34 -8.24
N PHE A 328 0.72 -23.66 -7.52
CA PHE A 328 0.96 -23.16 -6.18
C PHE A 328 -0.11 -23.66 -5.22
N SER A 329 0.28 -24.20 -4.07
CA SER A 329 -0.68 -24.60 -3.02
C SER A 329 -1.48 -23.41 -2.49
N THR A 330 -0.93 -22.20 -2.56
CA THR A 330 -1.55 -20.95 -2.13
C THR A 330 -2.42 -20.28 -3.20
N GLU A 331 -2.56 -20.90 -4.38
CA GLU A 331 -3.32 -20.35 -5.50
C GLU A 331 -4.77 -19.96 -5.14
N PRO A 332 -5.56 -20.76 -4.39
CA PRO A 332 -6.93 -20.37 -4.03
C PRO A 332 -6.97 -19.07 -3.21
N ARG A 333 -6.01 -18.91 -2.28
CA ARG A 333 -5.88 -17.70 -1.46
C ARG A 333 -5.48 -16.49 -2.31
N LEU A 334 -4.52 -16.67 -3.23
CA LEU A 334 -4.08 -15.61 -4.15
C LEU A 334 -5.21 -15.16 -5.07
N ARG A 335 -5.95 -16.10 -5.68
CA ARG A 335 -7.09 -15.83 -6.55
C ARG A 335 -8.18 -15.04 -5.80
N GLY A 336 -8.57 -15.49 -4.61
CA GLY A 336 -9.59 -14.81 -3.81
C GLY A 336 -9.18 -13.37 -3.47
N MET A 337 -7.94 -13.17 -3.03
CA MET A 337 -7.43 -11.84 -2.69
C MET A 337 -7.33 -10.90 -3.90
N LEU A 338 -6.81 -11.39 -5.04
CA LEU A 338 -6.70 -10.61 -6.27
C LEU A 338 -8.07 -10.27 -6.86
N SER A 339 -9.06 -11.16 -6.71
CA SER A 339 -10.44 -10.89 -7.14
C SER A 339 -11.06 -9.74 -6.34
N VAL A 340 -10.86 -9.73 -5.01
CA VAL A 340 -11.31 -8.60 -4.16
C VAL A 340 -10.60 -7.30 -4.56
N ILE A 341 -9.29 -7.35 -4.85
CA ILE A 341 -8.52 -6.19 -5.30
C ILE A 341 -9.04 -5.65 -6.64
N ALA A 342 -9.39 -6.53 -7.58
CA ALA A 342 -9.90 -6.15 -8.89
C ALA A 342 -11.24 -5.41 -8.82
N GLU A 343 -12.09 -5.75 -7.86
CA GLU A 343 -13.39 -5.10 -7.61
C GLU A 343 -13.30 -3.89 -6.65
N GLU A 344 -12.13 -3.61 -6.08
CA GLU A 344 -11.94 -2.58 -5.06
C GLU A 344 -11.92 -1.17 -5.67
N LEU A 345 -12.63 -0.21 -5.05
CA LEU A 345 -12.58 1.20 -5.45
C LEU A 345 -11.16 1.76 -5.26
N SER A 346 -10.51 2.03 -6.38
CA SER A 346 -9.11 2.49 -6.44
C SER A 346 -8.95 3.99 -6.18
N ASP A 347 -9.98 4.77 -6.51
CA ASP A 347 -10.07 6.22 -6.35
C ASP A 347 -10.51 6.65 -4.94
N VAL A 348 -11.04 5.72 -4.14
CA VAL A 348 -11.41 5.94 -2.73
C VAL A 348 -10.27 5.50 -1.81
N PRO A 349 -9.52 6.42 -1.17
CA PRO A 349 -8.25 6.04 -0.59
C PRO A 349 -8.36 5.24 0.72
N LEU A 350 -9.31 5.60 1.58
CA LEU A 350 -9.51 5.03 2.91
C LEU A 350 -10.82 4.23 2.96
N TYR A 351 -11.08 3.58 4.09
CA TYR A 351 -12.25 2.73 4.28
C TYR A 351 -12.88 2.90 5.67
N TYR A 352 -14.13 2.51 5.77
CA TYR A 352 -14.88 2.40 7.03
C TYR A 352 -14.98 0.94 7.45
N THR A 353 -14.96 0.67 8.74
CA THR A 353 -15.20 -0.67 9.30
C THR A 353 -16.61 -0.71 9.87
N LEU A 354 -17.36 -1.79 9.60
CA LEU A 354 -18.73 -1.91 10.09
C LEU A 354 -18.79 -1.93 11.62
N ASP A 355 -17.87 -2.64 12.26
CA ASP A 355 -17.73 -2.64 13.72
C ASP A 355 -17.54 -1.21 14.24
N GLY A 356 -16.79 -0.39 13.49
CA GLY A 356 -16.49 0.97 13.89
C GLY A 356 -17.67 1.92 13.74
N LEU A 357 -18.45 1.76 12.66
CA LEU A 357 -19.67 2.52 12.45
C LEU A 357 -20.72 2.15 13.51
N SER A 358 -20.97 0.86 13.71
CA SER A 358 -21.99 0.35 14.64
C SER A 358 -21.65 0.67 16.09
N SER A 359 -20.38 0.54 16.49
CA SER A 359 -19.91 0.93 17.82
C SER A 359 -20.08 2.42 18.10
N THR A 360 -20.03 3.28 17.07
CA THR A 360 -20.18 4.73 17.24
C THR A 360 -21.63 5.11 17.57
N ILE A 361 -22.60 4.44 16.96
CA ILE A 361 -24.03 4.69 17.18
C ILE A 361 -24.66 3.73 18.21
N HIS A 362 -23.86 2.83 18.79
CA HIS A 362 -24.30 1.80 19.74
C HIS A 362 -25.42 0.90 19.18
N SER A 363 -25.32 0.52 17.91
CA SER A 363 -26.29 -0.35 17.23
C SER A 363 -25.80 -1.79 17.12
N ASN A 364 -26.72 -2.70 16.78
CA ASN A 364 -26.34 -4.02 16.27
C ASN A 364 -25.58 -3.84 14.94
N THR A 365 -24.56 -4.67 14.72
CA THR A 365 -23.75 -4.57 13.49
C THR A 365 -24.52 -5.20 12.32
N PRO A 366 -24.89 -4.42 11.28
CA PRO A 366 -25.55 -4.98 10.11
C PRO A 366 -24.60 -5.89 9.33
N SER A 367 -25.14 -6.76 8.47
CA SER A 367 -24.27 -7.52 7.56
C SER A 367 -23.63 -6.61 6.50
N LEU A 368 -22.43 -6.98 6.03
CA LEU A 368 -21.77 -6.30 4.91
C LEU A 368 -22.68 -6.19 3.68
N LEU A 369 -23.47 -7.24 3.42
CA LEU A 369 -24.40 -7.27 2.29
C LEU A 369 -25.50 -6.20 2.44
N GLN A 370 -26.07 -6.04 3.62
CA GLN A 370 -27.11 -5.04 3.88
C GLN A 370 -26.58 -3.62 3.73
N LEU A 371 -25.43 -3.30 4.34
CA LEU A 371 -24.85 -1.95 4.23
C LEU A 371 -24.47 -1.63 2.77
N ARG A 372 -23.87 -2.59 2.05
CA ARG A 372 -23.56 -2.41 0.63
C ARG A 372 -24.81 -2.18 -0.22
N SER A 373 -25.86 -2.96 0.03
CA SER A 373 -27.13 -2.81 -0.69
C SER A 373 -27.77 -1.44 -0.43
N ALA A 374 -27.73 -0.96 0.82
CA ALA A 374 -28.22 0.37 1.18
C ALA A 374 -27.43 1.49 0.50
N LEU A 375 -26.10 1.39 0.46
CA LEU A 375 -25.24 2.36 -0.25
C LEU A 375 -25.51 2.39 -1.76
N LEU A 376 -25.68 1.21 -2.37
CA LEU A 376 -26.01 1.10 -3.80
C LEU A 376 -27.40 1.69 -4.11
N HIS A 377 -28.41 1.40 -3.29
CA HIS A 377 -29.75 1.98 -3.45
C HIS A 377 -29.77 3.49 -3.22
N ALA A 378 -28.89 4.02 -2.38
CA ALA A 378 -28.69 5.46 -2.19
C ALA A 378 -27.89 6.12 -3.34
N GLY A 379 -27.45 5.37 -4.35
CA GLY A 379 -26.76 5.88 -5.53
C GLY A 379 -25.24 6.04 -5.38
N PHE A 380 -24.65 5.48 -4.32
CA PHE A 380 -23.20 5.54 -4.09
C PHE A 380 -22.49 4.26 -4.56
N ARG A 381 -21.22 4.40 -4.96
CA ARG A 381 -20.36 3.26 -5.26
C ARG A 381 -19.89 2.65 -3.96
N VAL A 382 -19.74 1.32 -3.96
CA VAL A 382 -19.29 0.59 -2.78
C VAL A 382 -18.48 -0.64 -3.16
N SER A 383 -17.37 -0.87 -2.48
CA SER A 383 -16.58 -2.10 -2.59
C SER A 383 -16.15 -2.61 -1.21
N LEU A 384 -15.73 -3.87 -1.15
CA LEU A 384 -14.95 -4.38 -0.03
C LEU A 384 -13.51 -3.85 -0.10
N SER A 385 -12.73 -4.10 0.94
CA SER A 385 -11.30 -3.79 1.00
C SER A 385 -10.52 -5.07 1.26
N HIS A 386 -9.53 -5.38 0.43
CA HIS A 386 -8.67 -6.55 0.65
C HIS A 386 -7.84 -6.43 1.95
N ALA A 387 -7.61 -5.20 2.42
CA ALA A 387 -6.81 -4.94 3.62
C ALA A 387 -7.57 -5.20 4.93
N CYS A 388 -8.90 -5.30 4.90
CA CYS A 388 -9.69 -5.60 6.10
C CYS A 388 -11.03 -6.25 5.73
N ARG A 389 -11.28 -7.47 6.25
CA ARG A 389 -12.46 -8.28 5.93
C ARG A 389 -13.79 -7.58 6.19
N ASN A 390 -13.88 -6.78 7.26
CA ASN A 390 -15.13 -6.10 7.67
C ASN A 390 -15.14 -4.61 7.27
N ALA A 391 -14.43 -4.27 6.20
CA ALA A 391 -14.30 -2.91 5.73
C ALA A 391 -14.98 -2.67 4.38
N VAL A 392 -15.50 -1.47 4.24
CA VAL A 392 -16.18 -0.96 3.07
C VAL A 392 -15.50 0.33 2.60
N LYS A 393 -15.25 0.41 1.30
CA LYS A 393 -14.92 1.66 0.61
C LYS A 393 -16.16 2.17 -0.09
N THR A 394 -16.39 3.48 -0.01
CA THR A 394 -17.51 4.13 -0.68
C THR A 394 -17.15 5.58 -0.98
N ASP A 395 -17.74 6.12 -2.05
CA ASP A 395 -17.70 7.55 -2.35
C ASP A 395 -18.84 8.34 -1.68
N ALA A 396 -19.67 7.66 -0.86
CA ALA A 396 -20.66 8.33 -0.03
C ALA A 396 -20.00 9.35 0.91
N PRO A 397 -20.50 10.60 0.96
CA PRO A 397 -20.01 11.57 1.94
C PRO A 397 -20.31 11.06 3.35
N PRO A 398 -19.50 11.43 4.36
CA PRO A 398 -19.68 10.94 5.73
C PRO A 398 -21.10 11.19 6.28
N ALA A 399 -21.75 12.29 5.89
CA ALA A 399 -23.13 12.59 6.26
C ALA A 399 -24.12 11.50 5.80
N ALA A 400 -24.08 11.16 4.51
CA ALA A 400 -24.95 10.13 3.93
C ALA A 400 -24.68 8.74 4.53
N LEU A 401 -23.41 8.42 4.81
CA LEU A 401 -23.04 7.17 5.48
C LEU A 401 -23.66 7.09 6.89
N TRP A 402 -23.62 8.18 7.66
CA TRP A 402 -24.25 8.22 8.98
C TRP A 402 -25.78 8.18 8.92
N ASP A 403 -26.40 8.83 7.94
CA ASP A 403 -27.85 8.77 7.74
C ASP A 403 -28.33 7.34 7.45
N ILE A 404 -27.60 6.62 6.58
CA ILE A 404 -27.82 5.19 6.32
C ILE A 404 -27.65 4.38 7.60
N MET A 405 -26.54 4.58 8.33
CA MET A 405 -26.27 3.83 9.56
C MET A 405 -27.30 4.05 10.66
N ARG A 406 -27.90 5.24 10.78
CA ARG A 406 -28.94 5.54 11.78
C ARG A 406 -30.29 4.85 11.52
N CYS A 407 -30.45 4.19 10.38
CA CYS A 407 -31.63 3.37 10.11
C CYS A 407 -31.60 2.00 10.80
N TRP A 408 -30.47 1.64 11.42
CA TRP A 408 -30.29 0.48 12.30
C TRP A 408 -30.23 0.90 13.76
#